data_AF-A0A350MMM8-F1
#
_entry.id   AF-A0A350MMM8-F1
#
_cell.length_a   1.000
_cell.length_b   1.000
_cell.length_c   1.000
_cell.angle_alpha   90.00
_cell.angle_beta   90.00
_cell.angle_gamma   90.00
#
_symmetry.space_group_name_H-M   'P 1'
#
loop_
_entity.id
_entity.type
_entity.pdbx_description
1 polymer ?
#
loop_
_entity_poly.entity_id
_entity_poly.type
_entity_poly.pdbx_seq_one_letter_code
_entity_poly.pdbx_strand_id
1 'polypeptide(L)'
;QTHWLSEKEWQLSNLATARTLEAIAKAGGPRCCKRDTFIALRIARDFLEELFQIKLPLNTNIVCHFHDLNKECTQNRCMFHFSNYEK
;
A
#
# COMPACT_ATOMS: atom_id res chain seq x y z
N GLN A 1 -7.97 23.85 27.72
CA GLN A 1 -7.57 23.80 26.30
C GLN A 1 -7.21 22.34 26.01
N THR A 2 -8.19 21.53 25.61
CA THR A 2 -7.90 20.15 25.22
C THR A 2 -7.12 20.22 23.91
N HIS A 3 -5.97 19.57 23.84
CA HIS A 3 -5.16 19.48 22.62
C HIS A 3 -5.51 18.14 21.95
N TRP A 4 -6.65 18.16 21.26
CA TRP A 4 -7.17 17.14 20.37
C TRP A 4 -6.30 17.19 19.09
N LEU A 5 -5.43 16.21 18.85
CA LEU A 5 -5.00 15.98 17.47
C LEU A 5 -6.29 15.66 16.70
N SER A 6 -6.58 16.46 15.68
CA SER A 6 -7.92 16.93 15.38
C SER A 6 -8.90 15.78 15.11
N GLU A 7 -10.20 15.91 15.44
CA GLU A 7 -11.22 14.90 15.10
C GLU A 7 -11.12 14.48 13.63
N LYS A 8 -10.77 15.46 12.79
CA LYS A 8 -10.48 15.27 11.37
C LYS A 8 -9.20 14.44 11.15
N GLU A 9 -8.07 14.74 11.78
CA GLU A 9 -6.86 13.92 11.62
C GLU A 9 -7.06 12.47 12.10
N TRP A 10 -7.79 12.25 13.20
CA TRP A 10 -8.16 10.91 13.65
C TRP A 10 -9.01 10.21 12.58
N GLN A 11 -10.04 10.89 12.06
CA GLN A 11 -10.92 10.35 11.02
C GLN A 11 -10.13 10.00 9.76
N LEU A 12 -9.29 10.90 9.29
CA LEU A 12 -8.48 10.72 8.09
C LEU A 12 -7.50 9.55 8.23
N SER A 13 -6.85 9.42 9.38
CA SER A 13 -5.93 8.30 9.66
C SER A 13 -6.65 6.95 9.62
N ASN A 14 -7.85 6.87 10.20
CA ASN A 14 -8.65 5.65 10.17
C ASN A 14 -9.21 5.34 8.78
N LEU A 15 -9.64 6.34 8.01
CA LEU A 15 -10.09 6.15 6.63
C LEU A 15 -8.95 5.68 5.72
N ALA A 16 -7.76 6.26 5.84
CA ALA A 16 -6.57 5.81 5.10
C ALA A 16 -6.22 4.35 5.44
N THR A 17 -6.29 4.00 6.73
CA THR A 17 -6.07 2.64 7.22
C THR A 17 -7.12 1.68 6.65
N ALA A 18 -8.41 2.02 6.72
CA ALA A 18 -9.50 1.19 6.22
C ALA A 18 -9.38 0.91 4.71
N ARG A 19 -9.11 1.94 3.90
CA ARG A 19 -8.87 1.80 2.45
C ARG A 19 -7.67 0.90 2.17
N THR A 20 -6.61 1.03 2.95
CA THR A 20 -5.41 0.19 2.83
C THR A 20 -5.74 -1.28 3.14
N LEU A 21 -6.45 -1.53 4.24
CA LEU A 21 -6.88 -2.89 4.62
C LEU A 21 -7.82 -3.51 3.59
N GLU A 22 -8.74 -2.72 3.01
CA GLU A 22 -9.60 -3.18 1.92
C GLU A 22 -8.77 -3.61 0.70
N ALA A 23 -7.78 -2.80 0.29
CA ALA A 23 -6.91 -3.12 -0.83
C ALA A 23 -6.04 -4.36 -0.56
N ILE A 24 -5.54 -4.54 0.66
CA ILE A 24 -4.81 -5.75 1.09
C ILE A 24 -5.72 -6.97 1.03
N ALA A 25 -6.94 -6.88 1.56
CA ALA A 25 -7.91 -7.96 1.55
C ALA A 25 -8.26 -8.41 0.11
N LYS A 26 -8.46 -7.44 -0.80
CA LYS A 26 -8.71 -7.69 -2.23
C LYS A 26 -7.52 -8.32 -2.94
N ALA A 27 -6.28 -7.99 -2.55
CA ALA A 27 -5.08 -8.60 -3.11
C ALA A 27 -4.92 -10.07 -2.71
N GLY A 28 -5.37 -10.43 -1.50
CA GLY A 28 -5.41 -11.81 -1.01
C GLY A 28 -4.04 -12.48 -0.86
N GLY A 29 -4.08 -13.81 -0.72
CA GLY A 29 -2.88 -14.65 -0.56
C GLY A 29 -2.34 -14.71 0.88
N PRO A 30 -1.26 -15.49 1.10
CA PRO A 30 -0.64 -15.65 2.42
C PRO A 30 0.02 -14.36 2.89
N ARG A 31 0.36 -14.27 4.18
CA ARG A 31 0.99 -13.09 4.79
C ARG A 31 2.24 -12.65 4.02
N CYS A 32 2.32 -11.38 3.64
CA CYS A 32 3.50 -10.83 2.97
C CYS A 32 3.69 -9.34 3.30
N CYS A 33 4.61 -9.04 4.21
CA CYS A 33 4.88 -7.67 4.66
C CYS A 33 5.25 -6.71 3.52
N LYS A 34 5.97 -7.19 2.50
CA LYS A 34 6.38 -6.38 1.34
C LYS A 34 5.21 -6.03 0.44
N ARG A 35 4.36 -7.02 0.10
CA ARG A 35 3.15 -6.78 -0.70
C ARG A 35 2.25 -5.77 0.02
N ASP A 36 2.00 -5.99 1.31
CA ASP A 36 1.09 -5.17 2.08
C ASP A 36 1.64 -3.73 2.26
N THR A 37 2.95 -3.59 2.42
CA THR A 37 3.64 -2.27 2.46
C THR A 37 3.53 -1.54 1.12
N PHE A 38 3.77 -2.21 0.00
CA PHE A 38 3.68 -1.58 -1.33
C PHE A 38 2.24 -1.17 -1.67
N ILE A 39 1.24 -1.97 -1.26
CA ILE A 39 -0.17 -1.59 -1.35
C ILE A 39 -0.43 -0.34 -0.49
N ALA A 40 0.00 -0.34 0.77
CA ALA A 40 -0.20 0.78 1.69
C ALA A 40 0.42 2.08 1.16
N LEU A 41 1.63 2.05 0.63
CA LEU A 41 2.29 3.23 0.07
C LEU A 41 1.54 3.79 -1.15
N ARG A 42 1.02 2.91 -2.02
CA ARG A 42 0.21 3.32 -3.18
C ARG A 42 -1.10 3.97 -2.75
N ILE A 43 -1.81 3.36 -1.79
CA ILE A 43 -3.05 3.92 -1.24
C ILE A 43 -2.79 5.24 -0.51
N ALA A 44 -1.71 5.34 0.27
CA ALA A 44 -1.34 6.56 0.97
C ALA A 44 -1.05 7.71 -0.02
N ARG A 45 -0.34 7.45 -1.12
CA ARG A 45 -0.15 8.45 -2.19
C ARG A 45 -1.49 8.92 -2.74
N ASP A 46 -2.36 8.00 -3.15
CA ASP A 46 -3.66 8.35 -3.75
C ASP A 46 -4.52 9.14 -2.76
N PHE A 47 -4.51 8.73 -1.49
CA PHE A 47 -5.21 9.45 -0.42
C PHE A 47 -4.67 10.88 -0.23
N LEU A 48 -3.36 11.08 -0.33
CA LEU A 48 -2.73 12.41 -0.25
C LEU A 48 -3.08 13.29 -1.44
N GLU A 49 -3.07 12.74 -2.65
CA GLU A 49 -3.45 13.47 -3.87
C GLU A 49 -4.92 13.86 -3.84
N GLU A 50 -5.82 12.95 -3.46
CA GLU A 50 -7.26 13.21 -3.37
C GLU A 50 -7.59 14.32 -2.37
N LEU A 51 -7.06 14.23 -1.13
CA LEU A 51 -7.49 15.10 -0.03
C LEU A 51 -6.70 16.40 0.09
N PHE A 52 -5.41 16.37 -0.23
CA PHE A 52 -4.51 17.50 -0.03
C PHE A 52 -3.96 18.05 -1.34
N GLN A 53 -4.30 17.44 -2.49
CA GLN A 53 -3.76 17.81 -3.80
C GLN A 53 -2.23 17.72 -3.85
N ILE A 54 -1.65 16.88 -2.99
CA ILE A 54 -0.21 16.63 -2.93
C ILE A 54 0.12 15.46 -3.85
N LYS A 55 0.82 15.76 -4.94
CA LYS A 55 1.28 14.75 -5.90
C LYS A 55 2.67 14.27 -5.53
N LEU A 56 2.76 13.05 -5.03
CA LEU A 56 4.06 12.40 -4.82
C LEU A 56 4.48 11.65 -6.09
N PRO A 57 5.77 11.67 -6.45
CA PRO A 57 6.26 10.95 -7.62
C PRO A 57 6.01 9.44 -7.45
N LEU A 58 5.46 8.81 -8.48
CA LEU A 58 5.26 7.37 -8.53
C LEU A 58 6.19 6.77 -9.56
N ASN A 59 6.98 5.78 -9.13
CA ASN A 59 7.53 4.82 -10.09
C ASN A 59 6.39 3.87 -10.49
N THR A 60 6.00 3.88 -11.76
CA THR A 60 4.89 3.05 -12.27
C THR A 60 5.11 1.57 -12.00
N ASN A 61 6.37 1.14 -11.87
CA ASN A 61 6.76 -0.24 -11.69
C ASN A 61 7.42 -0.44 -10.32
N ILE A 62 6.63 -0.85 -9.32
CA ILE A 62 7.15 -1.27 -8.03
C ILE A 62 7.51 -2.76 -8.12
N VAL A 63 8.80 -3.06 -8.17
CA VAL A 63 9.30 -4.44 -8.22
C VAL A 63 9.76 -4.90 -6.83
N CYS A 64 9.26 -6.07 -6.41
CA CYS A 64 9.66 -6.71 -5.16
C CYS A 64 10.90 -7.59 -5.36
N HIS A 65 12.04 -7.16 -4.79
CA HIS A 65 13.28 -7.93 -4.79
C HIS A 65 13.45 -8.86 -3.57
N PHE A 66 12.42 -9.00 -2.74
CA PHE A 66 12.48 -9.77 -1.48
C PHE A 66 11.72 -11.10 -1.56
N HIS A 67 11.33 -11.54 -2.75
CA HIS A 67 10.49 -12.72 -2.94
C HIS A 67 11.13 -14.00 -2.38
N ASP A 68 12.45 -14.12 -2.47
CA ASP A 68 13.22 -15.27 -1.96
C ASP A 68 13.32 -15.33 -0.43
N LEU A 69 13.04 -14.23 0.28
CA LEU A 69 13.11 -14.17 1.74
C LEU A 69 11.82 -14.64 2.42
N ASN A 70 10.73 -14.78 1.68
CA ASN A 70 9.44 -15.22 2.21
C ASN A 70 9.11 -16.63 1.71
N LYS A 71 9.13 -17.62 2.61
CA LYS A 71 8.78 -19.02 2.29
C LYS A 71 7.34 -19.18 1.81
N GLU A 72 6.46 -18.25 2.15
CA GLU A 72 5.05 -18.25 1.73
C GLU A 72 4.82 -17.35 0.48
N CYS A 73 5.89 -16.87 -0.17
CA CYS A 73 5.77 -16.01 -1.34
C CYS A 73 5.00 -16.71 -2.48
N THR A 74 4.07 -15.99 -3.10
CA THR A 74 3.30 -16.50 -4.25
C THR A 74 4.01 -16.30 -5.60
N GLN A 75 5.25 -15.80 -5.58
CA GLN A 75 6.12 -15.58 -6.74
C GLN A 75 5.40 -14.82 -7.87
N ASN A 76 5.42 -15.36 -9.09
CA ASN A 76 4.80 -14.80 -10.29
C ASN A 76 3.30 -14.45 -10.16
N ARG A 77 2.58 -15.01 -9.17
CA ARG A 77 1.19 -14.61 -8.88
C ARG A 77 1.06 -13.32 -8.08
N CYS A 78 2.14 -12.81 -7.49
CA CYS A 78 2.15 -11.54 -6.78
C CYS A 78 2.24 -10.38 -7.78
N MET A 79 1.40 -9.35 -7.61
CA MET A 79 1.37 -8.17 -8.49
C MET A 79 2.70 -7.38 -8.55
N PHE A 80 3.58 -7.54 -7.56
CA PHE A 80 4.88 -6.87 -7.50
C PHE A 80 6.05 -7.76 -7.95
N HIS A 81 5.79 -8.95 -8.48
CA HIS A 81 6.85 -9.81 -9.00
C HIS A 81 7.43 -9.23 -10.30
N PHE A 82 8.75 -9.36 -10.50
CA PHE A 82 9.47 -8.77 -11.63
C PHE A 82 8.91 -9.22 -12.99
N SER A 83 8.46 -10.48 -13.09
CA SER A 83 7.86 -11.05 -14.31
C SER A 83 6.63 -10.29 -14.83
N ASN A 84 5.98 -9.45 -14.01
CA ASN A 84 4.85 -8.63 -14.46
C ASN A 84 5.29 -7.37 -15.23
N TYR A 85 6.59 -7.08 -15.28
CA TYR A 85 7.17 -5.87 -15.86
C TYR A 85 8.12 -6.16 -17.02
N GLU A 86 8.39 -7.42 -17.33
CA GLU A 86 9.27 -7.88 -18.42
C GLU A 86 8.55 -8.02 -19.77
N LYS A 87 7.66 -7.07 -20.13
CA LYS A 87 7.08 -7.04 -21.48
C LYS A 87 8.01 -6.34 -22.47
#